data_AF-A0A920EVS2-F1
#
_entry.id   AF-A0A920EVS2-F1
#
_cell.length_a   1.000
_cell.length_b   1.000
_cell.length_c   1.000
_cell.angle_alpha   90.00
_cell.angle_beta   90.00
_cell.angle_gamma   90.00
#
_symmetry.space_group_name_H-M   'P 1'
#
loop_
_entity.id
_entity.type
_entity.pdbx_description
1 polymer ?
#
loop_
_entity_poly.entity_id
_entity_poly.type
_entity_poly.pdbx_seq_one_letter_code
_entity_poly.pdbx_strand_id
1 'polypeptide(L)'
;MKLKQKVQEYENQYQDGLITQGEKYNKVVDAWSECTNKVADKMLDVISNPSDDQPINSVYMMAHSGARGSAAQLKQLSGMRGLMAKPSGEIIENPIKSNFKEGLSVLEYFTSTHGARKGLADTALKTASSGYLTRRLVDVAQDAVIREEDCNTKNGVIVEEIVESGNITSPLTERILGRTPVEDIIDENNNIIVNAGEIISEKHLDPISKLGIRSLKIRSVLTCETEDGICSKCYGRDLARGTPVNIGEAVGIIAAQSIGEPGTQLTMRTFHIGGAASSSVEQSNATSPISGKIKLENIKIIEDKFKNKIVLSRNGKIKIIDENDEKYSSNIPFGSKLLVNDGDKVENNQLLAEWDPYTLPIIAEKNGFVKYIDLKQGISFRESIDDTTGISSKIVIDWSQNQKSKNFKPAINIADKLSDLKDEDKIFQIILCQLIQY
;
A
#
# COMPACT_ATOMS: atom_id res chain seq x y z
N MET A 1 -6.35 -23.43 17.22
CA MET A 1 -5.36 -24.54 17.32
C MET A 1 -4.42 -24.58 16.11
N LYS A 2 -4.93 -24.53 14.87
CA LYS A 2 -4.10 -24.57 13.64
C LYS A 2 -2.99 -23.52 13.57
N LEU A 3 -3.23 -22.28 14.01
CA LEU A 3 -2.21 -21.24 13.97
C LEU A 3 -1.07 -21.46 14.98
N LYS A 4 -1.36 -21.95 16.18
CA LYS A 4 -0.32 -22.25 17.19
C LYS A 4 0.66 -23.30 16.67
N GLN A 5 0.17 -24.25 15.87
CA GLN A 5 1.00 -25.24 15.20
C GLN A 5 1.87 -24.60 14.11
N LYS A 6 1.32 -23.70 13.29
CA LYS A 6 2.12 -22.93 12.31
C LYS A 6 3.22 -22.07 12.94
N VAL A 7 2.90 -21.38 14.03
CA VAL A 7 3.90 -20.58 14.77
C VAL A 7 4.99 -21.49 15.34
N GLN A 8 4.63 -22.67 15.86
CA GLN A 8 5.60 -23.66 16.30
C GLN A 8 6.45 -24.20 15.14
N GLU A 9 5.87 -24.38 13.96
CA GLU A 9 6.60 -24.80 12.77
C GLU A 9 7.62 -23.73 12.34
N TYR A 10 7.27 -22.44 12.38
CA TYR A 10 8.23 -21.35 12.16
C TYR A 10 9.32 -21.32 13.23
N GLU A 11 8.99 -21.60 14.49
CA GLU A 11 9.98 -21.71 15.55
C GLU A 11 10.95 -22.88 15.30
N ASN A 12 10.44 -24.02 14.83
CA ASN A 12 11.27 -25.17 14.49
C ASN A 12 12.13 -24.87 13.26
N GLN A 13 11.59 -24.21 12.22
CA GLN A 13 12.36 -23.78 11.05
C GLN A 13 13.48 -22.82 11.43
N TYR A 14 13.24 -21.95 12.41
CA TYR A 14 14.27 -21.08 12.97
C TYR A 14 15.35 -21.90 13.69
N GLN A 15 14.96 -22.84 14.56
CA GLN A 15 15.89 -23.74 15.25
C GLN A 15 16.73 -24.60 14.30
N ASP A 16 16.13 -25.05 13.19
CA ASP A 16 16.77 -25.83 12.13
C ASP A 16 17.64 -24.97 11.20
N GLY A 17 17.56 -23.63 11.31
CA GLY A 17 18.38 -22.71 10.52
C GLY A 17 17.87 -22.34 9.14
N LEU A 18 16.62 -22.65 8.84
CA LEU A 18 16.01 -22.43 7.53
C LEU A 18 15.52 -20.98 7.34
N ILE A 19 15.32 -20.24 8.43
CA ILE A 19 14.84 -18.85 8.40
C ILE A 19 15.64 -18.00 9.39
N THR A 20 15.75 -16.70 9.12
CA THR A 20 16.37 -15.76 10.05
C THR A 20 15.39 -15.29 11.14
N GLN A 21 15.90 -14.71 12.24
CA GLN A 21 15.05 -14.18 13.31
C GLN A 21 14.11 -13.05 12.82
N GLY A 22 14.57 -12.22 11.87
CA GLY A 22 13.74 -11.16 11.28
C GLY A 22 12.61 -11.72 10.40
N GLU A 23 12.91 -12.75 9.60
CA GLU A 23 11.92 -13.46 8.80
C GLU A 23 10.88 -14.17 9.69
N LYS A 24 11.35 -14.81 10.78
CA LYS A 24 10.46 -15.43 11.78
C LYS A 24 9.49 -14.42 12.34
N TYR A 25 10.00 -13.26 12.78
CA TYR A 25 9.17 -12.18 13.31
C TYR A 25 8.08 -11.75 12.32
N ASN A 26 8.45 -11.46 11.07
CA ASN A 26 7.49 -11.03 10.03
C ASN A 26 6.44 -12.12 9.74
N LYS A 27 6.87 -13.39 9.56
CA LYS A 27 5.98 -14.52 9.30
C LYS A 27 5.00 -14.76 10.46
N VAL A 28 5.46 -14.62 11.70
CA VAL A 28 4.60 -14.78 12.89
C VAL A 28 3.59 -13.64 12.99
N VAL A 29 4.01 -12.40 12.78
CA VAL A 29 3.13 -11.23 12.77
C VAL A 29 2.04 -11.37 11.70
N ASP A 30 2.40 -11.79 10.48
CA ASP A 30 1.44 -11.98 9.40
C ASP A 30 0.47 -13.12 9.65
N ALA A 31 0.98 -14.25 10.14
CA ALA A 31 0.13 -15.38 10.51
C ALA A 31 -0.91 -14.97 11.58
N TRP A 32 -0.51 -14.15 12.55
CA TRP A 32 -1.44 -13.59 13.52
C TRP A 32 -2.41 -12.59 12.91
N SER A 33 -1.96 -11.68 12.04
CA SER A 33 -2.83 -10.73 11.35
C SER A 33 -3.92 -11.45 10.53
N GLU A 34 -3.53 -12.45 9.74
CA GLU A 34 -4.44 -13.28 8.93
C GLU A 34 -5.46 -14.01 9.81
N CYS A 35 -5.01 -14.62 10.91
CA CYS A 35 -5.91 -15.27 11.86
C CYS A 35 -6.90 -14.27 12.48
N THR A 36 -6.43 -13.06 12.79
CA THR A 36 -7.25 -12.01 13.39
C THR A 36 -8.33 -11.52 12.44
N ASN A 37 -8.03 -11.45 11.14
CA ASN A 37 -9.00 -11.11 10.10
C ASN A 37 -9.99 -12.25 9.87
N LYS A 38 -9.53 -13.50 9.73
CA LYS A 38 -10.42 -14.67 9.59
C LYS A 38 -11.42 -14.81 10.73
N VAL A 39 -11.00 -14.54 11.97
CA VAL A 39 -11.91 -14.55 13.13
C VAL A 39 -12.89 -13.38 13.08
N ALA A 40 -12.44 -12.19 12.66
CA ALA A 40 -13.31 -11.03 12.50
C ALA A 40 -14.38 -11.28 11.42
N ASP A 41 -14.00 -11.82 10.27
CA ASP A 41 -14.91 -12.11 9.16
C ASP A 41 -15.96 -13.14 9.57
N LYS A 42 -15.54 -14.24 10.20
CA LYS A 42 -16.48 -15.25 10.72
C LYS A 42 -17.39 -14.71 11.82
N MET A 43 -16.88 -13.83 12.68
CA MET A 43 -17.69 -13.16 13.68
C MET A 43 -18.74 -12.25 13.02
N LEU A 44 -18.37 -11.49 11.99
CA LEU A 44 -19.30 -10.64 11.24
C LEU A 44 -20.35 -11.47 10.50
N ASP A 45 -19.97 -12.58 9.86
CA ASP A 45 -20.88 -13.51 9.16
C ASP A 45 -22.00 -14.02 10.09
N VAL A 46 -21.65 -14.32 11.35
CA VAL A 46 -22.59 -14.84 12.35
C VAL A 46 -23.48 -13.73 12.91
N ILE A 47 -22.91 -12.54 13.12
CA ILE A 47 -23.63 -11.41 13.69
C ILE A 47 -24.60 -10.78 12.67
N SER A 48 -24.28 -10.85 11.38
CA SER A 48 -25.11 -10.29 10.29
C SER A 48 -26.30 -11.17 9.93
N ASN A 49 -26.21 -12.49 10.16
CA ASN A 49 -27.26 -13.46 9.85
C ASN A 49 -27.91 -13.99 11.15
N PRO A 50 -28.87 -13.27 11.74
CA PRO A 50 -29.65 -13.83 12.84
C PRO A 50 -30.48 -15.03 12.36
N SER A 51 -30.74 -15.99 13.25
CA SER A 51 -31.76 -17.02 13.01
C SER A 51 -33.14 -16.38 12.92
N ASP A 52 -34.07 -16.97 12.15
CA ASP A 52 -35.37 -16.38 11.78
C ASP A 52 -36.23 -15.86 12.97
N ASP A 53 -36.00 -16.35 14.19
CA ASP A 53 -36.72 -15.96 15.41
C ASP A 53 -35.98 -14.95 16.32
N GLN A 54 -34.78 -14.48 15.96
CA GLN A 54 -34.00 -13.55 16.80
C GLN A 54 -33.93 -12.14 16.21
N PRO A 55 -34.12 -11.10 17.05
CA PRO A 55 -33.90 -9.73 16.60
C PRO A 55 -32.44 -9.52 16.22
N ILE A 56 -32.22 -8.68 15.20
CA ILE A 56 -30.87 -8.30 14.75
C ILE A 56 -30.09 -7.71 15.92
N ASN A 57 -28.82 -8.09 16.05
CA ASN A 57 -27.94 -7.58 17.10
C ASN A 57 -27.83 -6.04 17.03
N SER A 58 -28.16 -5.34 18.11
CA SER A 58 -28.13 -3.88 18.16
C SER A 58 -26.73 -3.30 17.91
N VAL A 59 -25.67 -3.98 18.35
CA VAL A 59 -24.28 -3.52 18.14
C VAL A 59 -23.90 -3.63 16.66
N TYR A 60 -24.41 -4.65 15.96
CA TYR A 60 -24.28 -4.76 14.51
C TYR A 60 -25.06 -3.66 13.79
N MET A 61 -26.30 -3.42 14.19
CA MET A 61 -27.10 -2.33 13.63
C MET A 61 -26.41 -0.97 13.78
N MET A 62 -25.79 -0.70 14.93
CA MET A 62 -25.05 0.55 15.16
C MET A 62 -23.84 0.71 14.23
N ALA A 63 -23.10 -0.38 13.99
CA ALA A 63 -21.94 -0.36 13.09
C ALA A 63 -22.36 -0.32 11.61
N HIS A 64 -23.35 -1.12 11.20
CA HIS A 64 -23.83 -1.21 9.82
C HIS A 64 -24.59 0.06 9.39
N SER A 65 -25.34 0.70 10.30
CA SER A 65 -26.01 1.97 10.03
C SER A 65 -25.04 3.16 9.91
N GLY A 66 -23.77 2.99 10.28
CA GLY A 66 -22.79 4.08 10.34
C GLY A 66 -23.03 5.08 11.48
N ALA A 67 -24.00 4.82 12.37
CA ALA A 67 -24.32 5.72 13.48
C ALA A 67 -23.14 5.88 14.45
N ARG A 68 -22.57 4.76 14.89
CA ARG A 68 -21.35 4.70 15.70
C ARG A 68 -20.86 3.26 15.77
N GLY A 69 -19.61 3.03 15.42
CA GLY A 69 -19.06 1.67 15.38
C GLY A 69 -18.28 1.45 14.11
N SER A 70 -17.25 0.62 14.17
CA SER A 70 -16.59 0.08 12.98
C SER A 70 -16.42 -1.43 13.12
N ALA A 71 -16.21 -2.12 11.99
CA ALA A 71 -15.88 -3.54 11.99
C ALA A 71 -14.66 -3.85 12.90
N ALA A 72 -13.68 -2.94 12.95
CA ALA A 72 -12.52 -3.05 13.84
C ALA A 72 -12.90 -2.99 15.33
N GLN A 73 -13.90 -2.19 15.72
CA GLN A 73 -14.39 -2.13 17.09
C GLN A 73 -15.19 -3.38 17.46
N LEU A 74 -16.04 -3.88 16.54
CA LEU A 74 -16.75 -5.16 16.73
C LEU A 74 -15.78 -6.32 16.91
N LYS A 75 -14.72 -6.35 16.10
CA LYS A 75 -13.62 -7.33 16.18
C LYS A 75 -12.97 -7.37 17.56
N GLN A 76 -12.73 -6.22 18.19
CA GLN A 76 -12.16 -6.17 19.55
C GLN A 76 -13.18 -6.59 20.63
N LEU A 77 -14.47 -6.32 20.42
CA LEU A 77 -15.52 -6.67 21.39
C LEU A 77 -15.79 -8.17 21.45
N SER A 78 -15.93 -8.82 20.30
CA SER A 78 -16.47 -10.19 20.20
C SER A 78 -15.57 -11.17 19.44
N GLY A 79 -14.52 -10.70 18.75
CA GLY A 79 -13.59 -11.53 18.00
C GLY A 79 -12.32 -11.77 18.80
N MET A 80 -11.23 -11.13 18.38
CA MET A 80 -9.98 -11.06 19.12
C MET A 80 -9.42 -9.65 19.04
N ARG A 81 -8.73 -9.21 20.10
CA ARG A 81 -8.12 -7.88 20.11
C ARG A 81 -6.89 -7.80 19.19
N GLY A 82 -6.15 -8.90 19.05
CA GLY A 82 -5.09 -9.03 18.05
C GLY A 82 -3.73 -8.45 18.48
N LEU A 83 -2.95 -8.00 17.50
CA LEU A 83 -1.59 -7.53 17.66
C LEU A 83 -1.53 -6.07 18.13
N MET A 84 -0.63 -5.79 19.07
CA MET A 84 -0.41 -4.45 19.63
C MET A 84 0.94 -3.90 19.18
N ALA A 85 1.02 -2.58 18.98
CA ALA A 85 2.29 -1.89 18.74
C ALA A 85 2.98 -1.48 20.06
N LYS A 86 4.30 -1.63 20.11
CA LYS A 86 5.18 -1.04 21.12
C LYS A 86 5.26 0.49 20.92
N PRO A 87 5.73 1.24 21.93
CA PRO A 87 5.98 2.68 21.78
C PRO A 87 7.01 3.03 20.70
N SER A 88 7.88 2.08 20.32
CA SER A 88 8.82 2.20 19.20
C SER A 88 8.16 2.10 17.81
N GLY A 89 6.92 1.63 17.73
CA GLY A 89 6.22 1.35 16.47
C GLY A 89 6.31 -0.12 16.02
N GLU A 90 7.21 -0.91 16.60
CA GLU A 90 7.28 -2.36 16.35
C GLU A 90 6.04 -3.08 16.85
N ILE A 91 5.63 -4.14 16.17
CA ILE A 91 4.51 -4.98 16.58
C ILE A 91 5.00 -6.01 17.61
N ILE A 92 4.21 -6.25 18.64
CA ILE A 92 4.49 -7.29 19.63
C ILE A 92 4.10 -8.64 19.02
N GLU A 93 5.05 -9.56 18.89
CA GLU A 93 4.85 -10.92 18.34
C GLU A 93 3.73 -11.70 19.07
N ASN A 94 3.59 -11.45 20.38
CA ASN A 94 2.57 -12.07 21.22
C ASN A 94 1.26 -11.27 21.16
N PRO A 95 0.20 -11.79 20.49
CA PRO A 95 -1.07 -11.11 20.39
C PRO A 95 -1.91 -11.28 21.65
N ILE A 96 -2.91 -10.41 21.78
CA ILE A 96 -4.00 -10.55 22.74
C ILE A 96 -5.08 -11.44 22.10
N LYS A 97 -5.26 -12.64 22.67
CA LYS A 97 -6.17 -13.65 22.13
C LYS A 97 -7.60 -13.40 22.59
N SER A 98 -7.75 -12.92 23.81
CA SER A 98 -9.05 -12.62 24.39
C SER A 98 -9.69 -11.39 23.74
N ASN A 99 -11.00 -11.29 23.91
CA ASN A 99 -11.82 -10.13 23.55
C ASN A 99 -12.37 -9.44 24.80
N PHE A 100 -13.02 -8.28 24.63
CA PHE A 100 -13.58 -7.56 25.77
C PHE A 100 -14.75 -8.29 26.45
N LYS A 101 -15.47 -9.15 25.72
CA LYS A 101 -16.55 -9.96 26.29
C LYS A 101 -16.02 -11.07 27.23
N GLU A 102 -14.90 -11.69 26.86
CA GLU A 102 -14.21 -12.73 27.66
C GLU A 102 -13.37 -12.15 28.79
N GLY A 103 -12.94 -10.89 28.63
CA GLY A 103 -12.05 -10.21 29.57
C GLY A 103 -10.58 -10.42 29.24
N LEU A 104 -9.74 -9.49 29.71
CA LEU A 104 -8.30 -9.50 29.47
C LEU A 104 -7.54 -9.98 30.71
N SER A 105 -6.52 -10.81 30.51
CA SER A 105 -5.57 -11.11 31.58
C SER A 105 -4.75 -9.88 31.97
N VAL A 106 -4.13 -9.89 33.16
CA VAL A 106 -3.29 -8.77 33.64
C VAL A 106 -2.16 -8.45 32.65
N LEU A 107 -1.53 -9.49 32.08
CA LEU A 107 -0.46 -9.31 31.10
C LEU A 107 -0.97 -8.70 29.79
N GLU A 108 -2.08 -9.20 29.25
CA GLU A 108 -2.70 -8.66 28.01
C GLU A 108 -3.19 -7.23 28.19
N TYR A 109 -3.76 -6.91 29.35
CA TYR A 109 -4.12 -5.54 29.68
C TYR A 109 -2.88 -4.66 29.72
N PHE A 110 -1.83 -5.06 30.45
CA PHE A 110 -0.59 -4.30 30.56
C PHE A 110 0.09 -4.06 29.20
N THR A 111 0.16 -5.07 28.33
CA THR A 111 0.73 -4.90 26.98
C THR A 111 -0.09 -3.92 26.14
N SER A 112 -1.43 -3.95 26.25
CA SER A 112 -2.31 -3.01 25.56
C SER A 112 -2.14 -1.54 26.01
N THR A 113 -1.75 -1.31 27.27
CA THR A 113 -1.59 0.07 27.80
C THR A 113 -0.46 0.85 27.11
N HIS A 114 0.58 0.18 26.63
CA HIS A 114 1.73 0.83 26.01
C HIS A 114 1.35 1.53 24.71
N GLY A 115 0.66 0.81 23.82
CA GLY A 115 0.15 1.36 22.56
C GLY A 115 -0.93 2.42 22.80
N ALA A 116 -1.83 2.21 23.76
CA ALA A 116 -2.86 3.19 24.11
C ALA A 116 -2.27 4.50 24.65
N ARG A 117 -1.30 4.43 25.57
CA ARG A 117 -0.63 5.60 26.13
C ARG A 117 0.15 6.37 25.07
N LYS A 118 0.86 5.66 24.18
CA LYS A 118 1.58 6.28 23.06
C LYS A 118 0.61 7.00 22.11
N GLY A 119 -0.51 6.36 21.76
CA GLY A 119 -1.56 6.97 20.95
C GLY A 119 -2.15 8.24 21.56
N LEU A 120 -2.51 8.20 22.86
CA LEU A 120 -3.01 9.38 23.57
C LEU A 120 -1.99 10.52 23.64
N ALA A 121 -0.72 10.20 23.92
CA ALA A 121 0.35 11.19 23.96
C ALA A 121 0.61 11.80 22.57
N ASP A 122 0.64 10.97 21.53
CA ASP A 122 0.84 11.42 20.16
C ASP A 122 -0.31 12.29 19.67
N THR A 123 -1.56 11.97 20.04
CA THR A 123 -2.68 12.88 19.75
C THR A 123 -2.43 14.24 20.39
N ALA A 124 -2.16 14.28 21.70
CA ALA A 124 -1.96 15.55 22.41
C ALA A 124 -0.82 16.39 21.82
N LEU A 125 0.30 15.75 21.45
CA LEU A 125 1.47 16.45 20.90
C LEU A 125 1.27 16.86 19.43
N LYS A 126 0.74 15.98 18.59
CA LYS A 126 0.61 16.24 17.15
C LYS A 126 -0.50 17.23 16.83
N THR A 127 -1.55 17.31 17.65
CA THR A 127 -2.59 18.36 17.51
C THR A 127 -1.98 19.76 17.53
N ALA A 128 -1.00 20.02 18.41
CA ALA A 128 -0.33 21.32 18.45
C ALA A 128 0.43 21.63 17.15
N SER A 129 1.11 20.63 16.58
CA SER A 129 1.84 20.79 15.31
C SER A 129 0.90 21.08 14.13
N SER A 130 -0.26 20.40 14.09
CA SER A 130 -1.28 20.62 13.07
C SER A 130 -1.90 22.01 13.19
N GLY A 131 -2.25 22.44 14.41
CA GLY A 131 -2.78 23.79 14.64
C GLY A 131 -1.78 24.89 14.28
N TYR A 132 -0.49 24.69 14.59
CA TYR A 132 0.57 25.62 14.20
C TYR A 132 0.73 25.70 12.67
N LEU A 133 0.63 24.57 11.97
CA LEU A 133 0.63 24.54 10.50
C LEU A 133 -0.55 25.33 9.94
N THR A 134 -1.76 25.13 10.46
CA THR A 134 -2.95 25.89 10.04
C THR A 134 -2.74 27.39 10.18
N ARG A 135 -2.16 27.84 11.30
CA ARG A 135 -1.82 29.26 11.50
C ARG A 135 -0.88 29.77 10.40
N ARG A 136 0.19 29.02 10.09
CA ARG A 136 1.13 29.38 9.03
C ARG A 136 0.49 29.38 7.64
N LEU A 137 -0.41 28.44 7.37
CA LEU A 137 -1.16 28.40 6.12
C LEU A 137 -2.03 29.65 5.96
N VAL A 138 -2.72 30.06 7.03
CA VAL A 138 -3.51 31.29 7.06
C VAL A 138 -2.63 32.52 6.82
N ASP A 139 -1.47 32.61 7.50
CA ASP A 139 -0.55 33.75 7.36
C ASP A 139 -0.07 33.93 5.90
N VAL A 140 0.15 32.84 5.16
CA VAL A 140 0.59 32.86 3.75
C VAL A 140 -0.59 33.07 2.79
N ALA A 141 -1.77 32.53 3.11
CA ALA A 141 -2.91 32.52 2.19
C ALA A 141 -3.86 33.72 2.37
N GLN A 142 -3.69 34.57 3.39
CA GLN A 142 -4.63 35.66 3.70
C GLN A 142 -4.85 36.65 2.54
N ASP A 143 -3.84 36.85 1.68
CA ASP A 143 -3.91 37.79 0.56
C ASP A 143 -4.63 37.21 -0.67
N ALA A 144 -4.92 35.90 -0.67
CA ALA A 144 -5.66 35.25 -1.75
C ALA A 144 -7.16 35.53 -1.63
N VAL A 145 -7.59 36.61 -2.27
CA VAL A 145 -8.98 37.10 -2.34
C VAL A 145 -9.42 37.18 -3.80
N ILE A 146 -10.70 36.90 -4.07
CA ILE A 146 -11.26 37.10 -5.41
C ILE A 146 -11.44 38.60 -5.68
N ARG A 147 -10.78 39.14 -6.71
CA ARG A 147 -10.82 40.58 -7.04
C ARG A 147 -11.56 40.91 -8.32
N GLU A 148 -11.53 40.01 -9.28
CA GLU A 148 -12.08 40.23 -10.62
C GLU A 148 -12.79 38.97 -11.13
N GLU A 149 -13.61 39.11 -12.17
CA GLU A 149 -14.33 37.98 -12.75
C GLU A 149 -13.42 37.11 -13.64
N ASP A 150 -12.61 37.73 -14.50
CA ASP A 150 -11.79 37.04 -15.49
C ASP A 150 -10.48 37.80 -15.79
N CYS A 151 -9.34 37.12 -15.60
CA CYS A 151 -8.02 37.65 -15.96
C CYS A 151 -7.64 37.42 -17.44
N ASN A 152 -8.54 36.81 -18.24
CA ASN A 152 -8.33 36.46 -19.65
C ASN A 152 -7.12 35.55 -19.97
N THR A 153 -6.48 34.94 -18.95
CA THR A 153 -5.41 33.98 -19.20
C THR A 153 -5.91 32.79 -20.02
N LYS A 154 -5.11 32.39 -21.01
CA LYS A 154 -5.27 31.15 -21.80
C LYS A 154 -4.41 30.00 -21.24
N ASN A 155 -3.68 30.26 -20.17
CA ASN A 155 -2.89 29.25 -19.49
C ASN A 155 -3.78 28.45 -18.55
N GLY A 156 -3.48 27.16 -18.44
CA GLY A 156 -4.22 26.25 -17.58
C GLY A 156 -3.39 25.02 -17.26
N VAL A 157 -3.91 24.20 -16.35
CA VAL A 157 -3.29 22.97 -15.89
C VAL A 157 -4.04 21.78 -16.46
N ILE A 158 -3.31 20.78 -16.93
CA ILE A 158 -3.88 19.52 -17.38
C ILE A 158 -4.20 18.68 -16.14
N VAL A 159 -5.47 18.31 -16.00
CA VAL A 159 -5.97 17.45 -14.93
C VAL A 159 -6.35 16.11 -15.53
N GLU A 160 -5.82 15.04 -14.94
CA GLU A 160 -6.03 13.66 -15.39
C GLU A 160 -6.74 12.84 -14.31
N GLU A 161 -7.30 11.69 -14.65
CA GLU A 161 -7.75 10.73 -13.64
C GLU A 161 -6.57 10.18 -12.82
N ILE A 162 -6.77 9.96 -11.52
CA ILE A 162 -5.73 9.37 -10.65
C ILE A 162 -5.97 7.86 -10.59
N VAL A 163 -5.07 7.10 -11.21
CA VAL A 163 -5.08 5.63 -11.21
C VAL A 163 -3.97 5.12 -10.31
N GLU A 164 -4.34 4.47 -9.21
CA GLU A 164 -3.40 3.80 -8.31
C GLU A 164 -3.62 2.30 -8.39
N SER A 165 -2.56 1.55 -8.73
CA SER A 165 -2.58 0.08 -8.74
C SER A 165 -3.71 -0.54 -9.57
N GLY A 166 -4.12 0.12 -10.67
CA GLY A 166 -5.17 -0.35 -11.58
C GLY A 166 -6.61 -0.02 -11.14
N ASN A 167 -6.79 0.59 -9.97
CA ASN A 167 -8.06 1.14 -9.54
C ASN A 167 -8.06 2.66 -9.75
N ILE A 168 -9.18 3.20 -10.25
CA ILE A 168 -9.38 4.64 -10.39
C ILE A 168 -9.73 5.17 -8.98
N THR A 169 -8.77 5.83 -8.32
CA THR A 169 -8.95 6.38 -6.96
C THR A 169 -9.78 7.66 -7.00
N SER A 170 -9.54 8.52 -8.00
CA SER A 170 -10.33 9.74 -8.21
C SER A 170 -10.64 9.90 -9.71
N PRO A 171 -11.91 9.78 -10.12
CA PRO A 171 -12.32 9.91 -11.51
C PRO A 171 -12.18 11.35 -11.99
N LEU A 172 -11.97 11.54 -13.29
CA LEU A 172 -11.84 12.88 -13.88
C LEU A 172 -13.06 13.77 -13.57
N THR A 173 -14.27 13.20 -13.59
CA THR A 173 -15.54 13.91 -13.35
C THR A 173 -15.60 14.61 -11.99
N GLU A 174 -15.07 13.98 -10.93
CA GLU A 174 -15.00 14.57 -9.60
C GLU A 174 -13.99 15.73 -9.56
N ARG A 175 -12.85 15.58 -10.24
CA ARG A 175 -11.77 16.57 -10.24
C ARG A 175 -12.09 17.83 -11.03
N ILE A 176 -12.90 17.72 -12.09
CA ILE A 176 -13.26 18.85 -12.97
C ILE A 176 -14.54 19.58 -12.52
N LEU A 177 -15.33 18.97 -11.62
CA LEU A 177 -16.59 19.57 -11.16
C LEU A 177 -16.35 20.95 -10.53
N GLY A 178 -17.10 21.95 -10.99
CA GLY A 178 -16.99 23.33 -10.51
C GLY A 178 -15.77 24.09 -11.01
N ARG A 179 -14.98 23.51 -11.94
CA ARG A 179 -13.86 24.18 -12.60
C ARG A 179 -14.26 24.70 -13.97
N THR A 180 -13.40 25.55 -14.54
CA THR A 180 -13.63 26.19 -15.84
C THR A 180 -12.61 25.65 -16.86
N PRO A 181 -13.04 25.14 -18.03
CA PRO A 181 -12.12 24.66 -19.05
C PRO A 181 -11.50 25.84 -19.80
N VAL A 182 -10.27 25.64 -20.30
CA VAL A 182 -9.56 26.62 -21.13
C VAL A 182 -10.04 26.57 -22.59
N GLU A 183 -10.39 25.38 -23.05
CA GLU A 183 -10.79 25.08 -24.42
C GLU A 183 -12.23 24.55 -24.43
N ASP A 184 -12.93 24.73 -25.54
CA ASP A 184 -14.30 24.22 -25.71
C ASP A 184 -14.29 22.68 -25.64
N ILE A 185 -15.21 22.12 -24.86
CA ILE A 185 -15.40 20.66 -24.80
C ILE A 185 -16.43 20.29 -25.86
N ILE A 186 -16.01 19.50 -26.84
CA ILE A 186 -16.81 19.14 -28.00
C ILE A 186 -17.17 17.65 -27.94
N ASP A 187 -18.40 17.32 -28.30
CA ASP A 187 -18.90 15.96 -28.46
C ASP A 187 -18.39 15.30 -29.77
N GLU A 188 -18.51 13.97 -29.90
CA GLU A 188 -18.16 13.25 -31.14
C GLU A 188 -18.89 13.78 -32.39
N ASN A 189 -20.06 14.39 -32.17
CA ASN A 189 -20.91 15.00 -33.21
C ASN A 189 -20.59 16.48 -33.50
N ASN A 190 -19.45 17.01 -33.03
CA ASN A 190 -19.08 18.41 -33.11
C ASN A 190 -20.03 19.40 -32.38
N ASN A 191 -20.83 18.92 -31.43
CA ASN A 191 -21.66 19.78 -30.58
C ASN A 191 -20.86 20.24 -29.35
N ILE A 192 -20.94 21.52 -29.00
CA ILE A 192 -20.25 22.06 -27.81
C ILE A 192 -21.03 21.65 -26.56
N ILE A 193 -20.37 20.96 -25.64
CA ILE A 193 -20.92 20.53 -24.34
C ILE A 193 -20.73 21.63 -23.29
N VAL A 194 -19.53 22.23 -23.26
CA VAL A 194 -19.15 23.32 -22.36
C VAL A 194 -18.30 24.30 -23.15
N ASN A 195 -18.65 25.59 -23.10
CA ASN A 195 -17.82 26.63 -23.70
C ASN A 195 -16.60 26.94 -22.85
N ALA A 196 -15.51 27.37 -23.49
CA ALA A 196 -14.34 27.91 -22.84
C ALA A 196 -14.75 29.09 -21.93
N GLY A 197 -14.34 29.04 -20.66
CA GLY A 197 -14.71 30.07 -19.69
C GLY A 197 -16.04 29.84 -18.94
N GLU A 198 -16.80 28.78 -19.26
CA GLU A 198 -18.01 28.38 -18.54
C GLU A 198 -17.69 27.40 -17.39
N ILE A 199 -18.41 27.46 -16.27
CA ILE A 199 -18.17 26.56 -15.13
C ILE A 199 -18.83 25.20 -15.41
N ILE A 200 -18.07 24.12 -15.21
CA ILE A 200 -18.56 22.75 -15.34
C ILE A 200 -19.52 22.45 -14.17
N SER A 201 -20.81 22.38 -14.48
CA SER A 201 -21.88 21.91 -13.59
C SER A 201 -22.16 20.41 -13.73
N GLU A 202 -22.95 19.85 -12.81
CA GLU A 202 -23.34 18.44 -12.77
C GLU A 202 -23.99 17.97 -14.08
N LYS A 203 -24.69 18.86 -14.79
CA LYS A 203 -25.35 18.56 -16.06
C LYS A 203 -24.38 18.19 -17.19
N HIS A 204 -23.14 18.67 -17.11
CA HIS A 204 -22.13 18.40 -18.15
C HIS A 204 -21.31 17.15 -17.85
N LEU A 205 -21.38 16.59 -16.63
CA LEU A 205 -20.58 15.43 -16.23
C LEU A 205 -20.96 14.16 -17.02
N ASP A 206 -22.25 13.90 -17.21
CA ASP A 206 -22.72 12.71 -17.93
C ASP A 206 -22.24 12.70 -19.41
N PRO A 207 -22.38 13.80 -20.18
CA PRO A 207 -21.77 13.91 -21.51
C PRO A 207 -20.24 13.74 -21.49
N ILE A 208 -19.53 14.40 -20.58
CA ILE A 208 -18.06 14.33 -20.50
C ILE A 208 -17.60 12.91 -20.19
N SER A 209 -18.30 12.20 -19.31
CA SER A 209 -17.99 10.81 -18.96
C SER A 209 -18.19 9.86 -20.14
N LYS A 210 -19.18 10.11 -21.01
CA LYS A 210 -19.43 9.28 -22.20
C LYS A 210 -18.34 9.40 -23.25
N LEU A 211 -17.68 10.56 -23.33
CA LEU A 211 -16.56 10.79 -24.25
C LEU A 211 -15.29 10.02 -23.87
N GLY A 212 -15.21 9.47 -22.65
CA GLY A 212 -14.03 8.70 -22.22
C GLY A 212 -12.73 9.52 -22.20
N ILE A 213 -12.83 10.85 -22.04
CA ILE A 213 -11.67 11.74 -21.97
C ILE A 213 -10.89 11.44 -20.68
N ARG A 214 -9.58 11.22 -20.80
CA ARG A 214 -8.70 10.92 -19.67
C ARG A 214 -8.05 12.15 -19.04
N SER A 215 -7.92 13.23 -19.80
CA SER A 215 -7.29 14.46 -19.36
C SER A 215 -8.00 15.69 -19.92
N LEU A 216 -8.13 16.73 -19.10
CA LEU A 216 -8.78 17.99 -19.47
C LEU A 216 -7.93 19.17 -19.01
N LYS A 217 -7.76 20.16 -19.88
CA LYS A 217 -7.06 21.40 -19.56
C LYS A 217 -8.04 22.41 -18.93
N ILE A 218 -7.84 22.67 -17.64
CA ILE A 218 -8.68 23.59 -16.87
C ILE A 218 -7.91 24.84 -16.44
N ARG A 219 -8.63 25.93 -16.19
CA ARG A 219 -8.07 27.11 -15.53
C ARG A 219 -7.74 26.76 -14.08
N SER A 220 -6.67 27.34 -13.57
CA SER A 220 -6.17 27.10 -12.23
C SER A 220 -5.80 28.42 -11.57
N VAL A 221 -5.88 28.44 -10.24
CA VAL A 221 -5.40 29.53 -9.39
C VAL A 221 -3.90 29.78 -9.59
N LEU A 222 -3.12 28.74 -9.93
CA LEU A 222 -1.67 28.84 -10.15
C LEU A 222 -1.29 29.55 -11.46
N THR A 223 -2.17 29.53 -12.46
CA THR A 223 -1.93 30.16 -13.77
C THR A 223 -2.69 31.47 -13.91
N CYS A 224 -3.19 32.02 -12.79
CA CYS A 224 -3.93 33.27 -12.77
C CYS A 224 -2.98 34.45 -13.00
N GLU A 225 -3.38 35.39 -13.87
CA GLU A 225 -2.60 36.58 -14.23
C GLU A 225 -3.06 37.85 -13.49
N THR A 226 -3.96 37.72 -12.51
CA THR A 226 -4.39 38.84 -11.65
C THR A 226 -3.24 39.29 -10.74
N GLU A 227 -2.94 40.60 -10.68
CA GLU A 227 -1.82 41.13 -9.89
C GLU A 227 -2.00 40.97 -8.37
N ASP A 228 -3.15 41.40 -7.83
CA ASP A 228 -3.43 41.46 -6.37
C ASP A 228 -4.60 40.57 -5.95
N GLY A 229 -4.57 39.29 -6.34
CA GLY A 229 -5.57 38.30 -5.93
C GLY A 229 -5.80 37.23 -6.98
N ILE A 230 -7.04 36.74 -7.06
CA ILE A 230 -7.41 35.65 -7.97
C ILE A 230 -8.68 36.04 -8.74
N CYS A 231 -8.77 35.58 -9.98
CA CYS A 231 -9.96 35.72 -10.82
C CYS A 231 -11.05 34.69 -10.48
N SER A 232 -12.32 35.08 -10.52
CA SER A 232 -13.46 34.18 -10.21
C SER A 232 -13.47 32.93 -11.12
N LYS A 233 -13.25 33.09 -12.43
CA LYS A 233 -13.17 31.94 -13.37
C LYS A 233 -11.96 31.02 -13.16
N CYS A 234 -10.88 31.51 -12.55
CA CYS A 234 -9.67 30.73 -12.29
C CYS A 234 -9.87 29.82 -11.07
N TYR A 235 -10.68 30.28 -10.11
CA TYR A 235 -11.11 29.50 -8.96
C TYR A 235 -12.29 28.59 -9.33
N GLY A 236 -13.31 29.13 -9.99
CA GLY A 236 -14.53 28.46 -10.42
C GLY A 236 -15.67 28.60 -9.41
N ARG A 237 -16.18 27.47 -8.92
CA ARG A 237 -17.34 27.39 -8.04
C ARG A 237 -16.96 27.43 -6.57
N ASP A 238 -17.74 28.15 -5.77
CA ASP A 238 -17.70 28.01 -4.31
C ASP A 238 -18.39 26.70 -3.90
N LEU A 239 -17.63 25.81 -3.27
CA LEU A 239 -18.09 24.50 -2.83
C LEU A 239 -19.06 24.57 -1.63
N ALA A 240 -19.07 25.68 -0.88
CA ALA A 240 -19.97 25.84 0.27
C ALA A 240 -21.38 26.27 -0.16
N ARG A 241 -21.47 27.21 -1.12
CA ARG A 241 -22.76 27.74 -1.61
C ARG A 241 -23.27 27.06 -2.87
N GLY A 242 -22.38 26.43 -3.62
CA GLY A 242 -22.70 25.81 -4.90
C GLY A 242 -22.94 26.81 -6.05
N THR A 243 -22.56 28.07 -5.89
CA THR A 243 -22.62 29.12 -6.93
C THR A 243 -21.22 29.49 -7.40
N PRO A 244 -21.06 30.22 -8.53
CA PRO A 244 -19.77 30.85 -8.86
C PRO A 244 -19.26 31.68 -7.68
N VAL A 245 -17.95 31.73 -7.48
CA VAL A 245 -17.37 32.46 -6.35
C VAL A 245 -17.58 33.97 -6.50
N ASN A 246 -17.97 34.63 -5.41
CA ASN A 246 -18.25 36.06 -5.43
C ASN A 246 -16.98 36.89 -5.34
N ILE A 247 -17.02 38.11 -5.89
CA ILE A 247 -15.96 39.10 -5.72
C ILE A 247 -15.89 39.50 -4.24
N GLY A 248 -14.68 39.53 -3.68
CA GLY A 248 -14.40 39.83 -2.29
C GLY A 248 -14.33 38.60 -1.36
N GLU A 249 -14.56 37.39 -1.89
CA GLU A 249 -14.48 36.16 -1.09
C GLU A 249 -13.01 35.83 -0.75
N ALA A 250 -12.74 35.59 0.54
CA ALA A 250 -11.40 35.29 1.06
C ALA A 250 -11.06 33.80 0.89
N VAL A 251 -10.90 33.37 -0.36
CA VAL A 251 -10.67 31.96 -0.74
C VAL A 251 -9.42 31.36 -0.11
N GLY A 252 -8.38 32.15 0.16
CA GLY A 252 -7.17 31.68 0.84
C GLY A 252 -7.39 31.25 2.28
N ILE A 253 -8.19 32.00 3.05
CA ILE A 253 -8.56 31.63 4.43
C ILE A 253 -9.39 30.36 4.43
N ILE A 254 -10.35 30.26 3.51
CA ILE A 254 -11.19 29.07 3.35
C ILE A 254 -10.31 27.86 3.03
N ALA A 255 -9.40 27.97 2.05
CA ALA A 255 -8.49 26.89 1.68
C ALA A 255 -7.58 26.44 2.84
N ALA A 256 -7.02 27.39 3.60
CA ALA A 256 -6.19 27.09 4.76
C ALA A 256 -6.97 26.32 5.85
N GLN A 257 -8.23 26.69 6.08
CA GLN A 257 -9.11 25.98 7.03
C GLN A 257 -9.49 24.60 6.52
N SER A 258 -9.85 24.46 5.23
CA SER A 258 -10.19 23.19 4.60
C SER A 258 -9.05 22.17 4.60
N ILE A 259 -7.80 22.62 4.76
CA ILE A 259 -6.64 21.74 4.97
C ILE A 259 -6.41 21.51 6.47
N GLY A 260 -6.41 22.59 7.26
CA GLY A 260 -6.00 22.57 8.66
C GLY A 260 -6.96 21.86 9.60
N GLU A 261 -8.27 22.04 9.45
CA GLU A 261 -9.29 21.43 10.31
C GLU A 261 -9.36 19.91 10.10
N PRO A 262 -9.48 19.39 8.87
CA PRO A 262 -9.40 17.95 8.61
C PRO A 262 -8.06 17.34 9.01
N GLY A 263 -6.93 18.02 8.76
CA GLY A 263 -5.61 17.56 9.18
C GLY A 263 -5.52 17.36 10.70
N THR A 264 -6.03 18.33 11.46
CA THR A 264 -6.06 18.25 12.93
C THR A 264 -7.00 17.13 13.39
N GLN A 265 -8.17 16.99 12.75
CA GLN A 265 -9.12 15.93 13.05
C GLN A 265 -8.55 14.53 12.78
N LEU A 266 -7.83 14.34 11.67
CA LEU A 266 -7.17 13.08 11.32
C LEU A 266 -6.11 12.72 12.35
N THR A 267 -5.27 13.68 12.78
CA THR A 267 -4.31 13.41 13.86
C THR A 267 -5.00 12.96 15.14
N MET A 268 -6.15 13.55 15.48
CA MET A 268 -6.88 13.11 16.66
C MET A 268 -7.48 11.72 16.49
N ARG A 269 -8.16 11.45 15.37
CA ARG A 269 -8.88 10.18 15.17
C ARG A 269 -7.96 8.98 14.99
N THR A 270 -6.84 9.13 14.28
CA THR A 270 -5.98 8.00 13.90
C THR A 270 -5.16 7.45 15.07
N PHE A 271 -4.64 8.32 15.94
CA PHE A 271 -3.78 7.88 17.07
C PHE A 271 -4.59 7.41 18.30
N HIS A 272 -5.88 7.72 18.38
CA HIS A 272 -6.74 7.30 19.49
C HIS A 272 -7.26 5.86 19.42
N ILE A 273 -7.07 5.14 18.31
CA ILE A 273 -7.57 3.77 18.13
C ILE A 273 -6.74 2.73 18.94
N GLY A 274 -5.77 3.19 19.74
CA GLY A 274 -5.35 2.48 20.95
C GLY A 274 -4.41 1.30 20.72
N GLY A 275 -3.37 1.52 19.92
CA GLY A 275 -2.27 0.55 19.78
C GLY A 275 -2.60 -0.74 19.03
N ALA A 276 -3.87 -0.94 18.62
CA ALA A 276 -4.26 -2.04 17.76
C ALA A 276 -3.67 -1.84 16.37
N ALA A 277 -2.66 -2.65 16.07
CA ALA A 277 -2.04 -2.66 14.76
C ALA A 277 -2.99 -3.40 13.80
N SER A 278 -3.67 -2.64 12.95
CA SER A 278 -4.23 -3.18 11.70
C SER A 278 -3.15 -3.04 10.64
N SER A 279 -2.18 -3.95 10.62
CA SER A 279 -1.28 -4.05 9.48
C SER A 279 -2.12 -4.49 8.29
N SER A 280 -2.13 -3.69 7.22
CA SER A 280 -2.49 -4.18 5.90
C SER A 280 -1.60 -5.38 5.62
N VAL A 281 -2.21 -6.54 5.40
CA VAL A 281 -1.46 -7.74 5.00
C VAL A 281 -0.79 -7.40 3.68
N GLU A 282 0.54 -7.40 3.66
CA GLU A 282 1.31 -7.23 2.43
C GLU A 282 0.87 -8.32 1.44
N GLN A 283 0.57 -7.91 0.20
CA GLN A 283 0.06 -8.84 -0.79
C GLN A 283 1.18 -9.82 -1.17
N SER A 284 1.01 -11.09 -0.79
CA SER A 284 1.92 -12.19 -1.09
C SER A 284 1.47 -13.04 -2.29
N ASN A 285 0.36 -12.67 -2.92
CA ASN A 285 -0.19 -13.39 -4.06
C ASN A 285 -0.92 -12.48 -5.04
N ALA A 286 -1.01 -12.95 -6.29
CA ALA A 286 -1.82 -12.37 -7.35
C ALA A 286 -2.97 -13.33 -7.67
N THR A 287 -4.21 -12.84 -7.61
CA THR A 287 -5.41 -13.58 -8.00
C THR A 287 -6.06 -12.95 -9.23
N SER A 288 -6.72 -13.78 -10.03
CA SER A 288 -7.47 -13.35 -11.21
C SER A 288 -8.80 -12.70 -10.82
N PRO A 289 -9.07 -11.42 -11.12
CA PRO A 289 -10.37 -10.82 -10.81
C PRO A 289 -11.47 -11.15 -11.84
N ILE A 290 -11.09 -11.68 -13.01
CA ILE A 290 -11.98 -11.90 -14.16
C ILE A 290 -11.64 -13.25 -14.79
N SER A 291 -12.63 -13.94 -15.34
CA SER A 291 -12.39 -15.14 -16.14
C SER A 291 -11.87 -14.75 -17.53
N GLY A 292 -10.84 -15.44 -18.02
CA GLY A 292 -10.25 -15.11 -19.32
C GLY A 292 -9.06 -15.98 -19.67
N LYS A 293 -8.35 -15.64 -20.75
CA LYS A 293 -7.10 -16.29 -21.14
C LYS A 293 -5.91 -15.47 -20.64
N ILE A 294 -4.95 -16.14 -20.02
CA ILE A 294 -3.70 -15.50 -19.60
C ILE A 294 -2.80 -15.28 -20.82
N LYS A 295 -2.19 -14.10 -20.87
CA LYS A 295 -1.04 -13.80 -21.71
C LYS A 295 0.11 -13.31 -20.84
N LEU A 296 1.23 -14.02 -20.86
CA LEU A 296 2.45 -13.64 -20.16
C LEU A 296 3.26 -12.68 -21.02
N GLU A 297 3.55 -11.48 -20.51
CA GLU A 297 4.38 -10.49 -21.20
C GLU A 297 5.69 -10.29 -20.44
N ASN A 298 6.82 -10.45 -21.15
CA ASN A 298 8.18 -10.29 -20.61
C ASN A 298 8.53 -11.18 -19.41
N ILE A 299 7.85 -12.32 -19.25
CA ILE A 299 8.12 -13.28 -18.17
C ILE A 299 9.10 -14.35 -18.65
N LYS A 300 10.24 -14.46 -17.96
CA LYS A 300 11.17 -15.60 -18.09
C LYS A 300 10.95 -16.54 -16.92
N ILE A 301 10.76 -17.83 -17.21
CA ILE A 301 10.45 -18.85 -16.22
C ILE A 301 11.62 -19.84 -16.13
N ILE A 302 11.98 -20.22 -14.90
CA ILE A 302 12.85 -21.37 -14.62
C ILE A 302 12.08 -22.39 -13.76
N GLU A 303 12.36 -23.67 -13.96
CA GLU A 303 11.78 -24.74 -13.14
C GLU A 303 12.76 -25.18 -12.05
N ASP A 304 12.30 -25.20 -10.81
CA ASP A 304 13.03 -25.72 -9.65
C ASP A 304 13.00 -27.27 -9.62
N LYS A 305 13.85 -27.90 -8.81
CA LYS A 305 13.86 -29.35 -8.54
C LYS A 305 12.49 -29.89 -8.12
N PHE A 306 11.70 -29.07 -7.42
CA PHE A 306 10.35 -29.39 -7.00
C PHE A 306 9.28 -29.13 -8.08
N LYS A 307 9.69 -28.89 -9.34
CA LYS A 307 8.84 -28.50 -10.49
C LYS A 307 8.02 -27.21 -10.28
N ASN A 308 8.47 -26.35 -9.37
CA ASN A 308 7.89 -25.03 -9.19
C ASN A 308 8.43 -24.10 -10.28
N LYS A 309 7.54 -23.30 -10.91
CA LYS A 309 7.91 -22.31 -11.92
C LYS A 309 8.23 -20.99 -11.23
N ILE A 310 9.44 -20.48 -11.41
CA ILE A 310 9.91 -19.26 -10.76
C ILE A 310 10.19 -18.19 -11.81
N VAL A 311 9.73 -16.97 -11.55
CA VAL A 311 9.86 -15.81 -12.45
C VAL A 311 11.23 -15.14 -12.26
N LEU A 312 12.01 -15.02 -13.34
CA LEU A 312 13.32 -14.35 -13.37
C LEU A 312 13.27 -12.92 -13.95
N SER A 313 12.13 -12.49 -14.45
CA SER A 313 11.95 -11.14 -14.99
C SER A 313 11.59 -10.15 -13.90
N ARG A 314 12.28 -9.00 -13.86
CA ARG A 314 11.93 -7.88 -12.96
C ARG A 314 10.68 -7.10 -13.42
N ASN A 315 10.38 -7.13 -14.73
CA ASN A 315 9.27 -6.41 -15.34
C ASN A 315 8.27 -7.38 -16.00
N GLY A 316 7.94 -8.49 -15.32
CA GLY A 316 6.98 -9.46 -15.82
C GLY A 316 5.54 -8.98 -15.61
N LYS A 317 4.69 -9.11 -16.63
CA LYS A 317 3.26 -8.81 -16.55
C LYS A 317 2.42 -10.03 -16.90
N ILE A 318 1.40 -10.32 -16.09
CA ILE A 318 0.29 -11.18 -16.51
C ILE A 318 -0.83 -10.27 -17.02
N LYS A 319 -1.23 -10.51 -18.27
CA LYS A 319 -2.44 -9.94 -18.85
C LYS A 319 -3.54 -11.00 -18.89
N ILE A 320 -4.77 -10.58 -18.65
CA ILE A 320 -5.95 -11.42 -18.85
C ILE A 320 -6.73 -10.82 -20.02
N ILE A 321 -6.87 -11.61 -21.08
CA ILE A 321 -7.55 -11.23 -22.31
C ILE A 321 -8.87 -11.98 -22.38
N ASP A 322 -9.93 -11.26 -22.71
CA ASP A 322 -11.24 -11.81 -23.02
C ASP A 322 -11.71 -11.21 -24.36
N GLU A 323 -12.10 -12.06 -25.30
CA GLU A 323 -12.59 -11.68 -26.65
C GLU A 323 -11.82 -10.52 -27.35
N ASN A 324 -10.48 -10.52 -27.27
CA ASN A 324 -9.54 -9.57 -27.88
C ASN A 324 -9.35 -8.19 -27.19
N ASP A 325 -10.00 -7.91 -26.07
CA ASP A 325 -9.76 -6.68 -25.30
C ASP A 325 -8.90 -6.95 -24.05
N GLU A 326 -8.00 -6.01 -23.72
CA GLU A 326 -7.15 -6.12 -22.53
C GLU A 326 -7.95 -5.70 -21.28
N LYS A 327 -8.49 -6.68 -20.55
CA LYS A 327 -9.34 -6.38 -19.37
C LYS A 327 -8.57 -6.20 -18.08
N TYR A 328 -7.43 -6.85 -17.92
CA TYR A 328 -6.65 -6.78 -16.69
C TYR A 328 -5.16 -7.00 -16.93
N SER A 329 -4.32 -6.25 -16.21
CA SER A 329 -2.87 -6.33 -16.28
C SER A 329 -2.30 -6.21 -14.87
N SER A 330 -1.51 -7.18 -14.45
CA SER A 330 -0.85 -7.20 -13.14
C SER A 330 0.65 -7.43 -13.27
N ASN A 331 1.43 -6.66 -12.51
CA ASN A 331 2.88 -6.80 -12.43
C ASN A 331 3.24 -7.91 -11.45
N ILE A 332 4.19 -8.77 -11.83
CA ILE A 332 4.68 -9.85 -10.98
C ILE A 332 6.12 -9.57 -10.56
N PRO A 333 6.41 -9.61 -9.24
CA PRO A 333 7.76 -9.39 -8.76
C PRO A 333 8.72 -10.53 -9.14
N PHE A 334 10.01 -10.20 -9.20
CA PHE A 334 11.08 -11.17 -9.42
C PHE A 334 11.10 -12.22 -8.30
N GLY A 335 11.30 -13.49 -8.67
CA GLY A 335 11.33 -14.60 -7.74
C GLY A 335 9.96 -15.15 -7.34
N SER A 336 8.88 -14.64 -7.91
CA SER A 336 7.54 -15.17 -7.69
C SER A 336 7.41 -16.59 -8.23
N LYS A 337 6.71 -17.44 -7.48
CA LYS A 337 6.25 -18.75 -7.90
C LYS A 337 4.98 -18.60 -8.73
N LEU A 338 5.06 -18.97 -10.01
CA LEU A 338 3.99 -18.90 -10.98
C LEU A 338 3.22 -20.23 -11.02
N LEU A 339 1.88 -20.18 -10.95
CA LEU A 339 1.03 -21.38 -10.91
C LEU A 339 0.31 -21.67 -12.23
N VAL A 340 0.32 -20.70 -13.15
CA VAL A 340 -0.44 -20.70 -14.41
C VAL A 340 0.51 -20.63 -15.61
N ASN A 341 0.09 -21.10 -16.78
CA ASN A 341 0.88 -21.01 -18.02
C ASN A 341 0.37 -19.93 -18.97
N ASP A 342 1.21 -19.59 -19.95
CA ASP A 342 0.79 -18.75 -21.07
C ASP A 342 -0.32 -19.44 -21.89
N GLY A 343 -1.43 -18.74 -22.10
CA GLY A 343 -2.59 -19.26 -22.81
C GLY A 343 -3.59 -20.06 -21.95
N ASP A 344 -3.31 -20.29 -20.66
CA ASP A 344 -4.24 -20.98 -19.77
C ASP A 344 -5.52 -20.17 -19.58
N LYS A 345 -6.66 -20.88 -19.52
CA LYS A 345 -7.94 -20.28 -19.11
C LYS A 345 -8.00 -20.22 -17.59
N VAL A 346 -8.31 -19.05 -17.07
CA VAL A 346 -8.53 -18.85 -15.63
C VAL A 346 -9.96 -18.49 -15.34
N GLU A 347 -10.42 -18.95 -14.18
CA GLU A 347 -11.68 -18.55 -13.59
C GLU A 347 -11.48 -17.35 -12.65
N ASN A 348 -12.58 -16.68 -12.33
CA ASN A 348 -12.59 -15.61 -11.33
C ASN A 348 -12.10 -16.14 -9.96
N ASN A 349 -11.25 -15.37 -9.29
CA ASN A 349 -10.53 -15.65 -8.05
C ASN A 349 -9.51 -16.80 -8.09
N GLN A 350 -9.05 -17.21 -9.27
CA GLN A 350 -7.97 -18.19 -9.37
C GLN A 350 -6.60 -17.58 -9.02
N LEU A 351 -5.79 -18.32 -8.25
CA LEU A 351 -4.43 -17.92 -7.87
C LEU A 351 -3.47 -18.00 -9.07
N LEU A 352 -2.81 -16.89 -9.40
CA LEU A 352 -1.92 -16.75 -10.56
C LEU A 352 -0.45 -16.92 -10.17
N ALA A 353 -0.02 -16.22 -9.11
CA ALA A 353 1.35 -16.25 -8.61
C ALA A 353 1.39 -16.03 -7.09
N GLU A 354 2.45 -16.52 -6.45
CA GLU A 354 2.74 -16.40 -5.02
C GLU A 354 4.20 -15.97 -4.83
N TRP A 355 4.46 -15.05 -3.90
CA TRP A 355 5.80 -14.60 -3.55
C TRP A 355 5.91 -14.27 -2.06
N ASP A 356 7.14 -14.20 -1.56
CA ASP A 356 7.39 -13.66 -0.22
C ASP A 356 7.53 -12.13 -0.31
N PRO A 357 6.65 -11.34 0.35
CA PRO A 357 6.71 -9.88 0.27
C PRO A 357 7.90 -9.26 1.00
N TYR A 358 8.56 -10.01 1.90
CA TYR A 358 9.66 -9.48 2.71
C TYR A 358 11.04 -9.89 2.21
N THR A 359 11.11 -10.87 1.30
CA THR A 359 12.37 -11.36 0.78
C THR A 359 12.36 -11.36 -0.74
N LEU A 360 13.38 -10.74 -1.33
CA LEU A 360 13.69 -10.93 -2.75
C LEU A 360 14.67 -12.10 -2.85
N PRO A 361 14.22 -13.28 -3.30
CA PRO A 361 15.09 -14.45 -3.34
C PRO A 361 16.18 -14.25 -4.39
N ILE A 362 17.44 -14.58 -4.05
CA ILE A 362 18.53 -14.62 -5.02
C ILE A 362 18.54 -16.01 -5.64
N ILE A 363 18.23 -16.07 -6.94
CA ILE A 363 18.03 -17.32 -7.67
C ILE A 363 19.20 -17.55 -8.63
N ALA A 364 19.72 -18.77 -8.61
CA ALA A 364 20.71 -19.25 -9.56
C ALA A 364 20.06 -19.63 -10.90
N GLU A 365 20.45 -18.97 -11.99
CA GLU A 365 19.96 -19.27 -13.35
C GLU A 365 20.57 -20.55 -13.95
N LYS A 366 21.71 -21.01 -13.42
CA LYS A 366 22.47 -22.17 -13.91
C LYS A 366 22.99 -23.04 -12.77
N ASN A 367 23.25 -24.31 -13.08
CA ASN A 367 23.95 -25.23 -12.19
C ASN A 367 25.43 -24.86 -12.10
N GLY A 368 26.02 -24.90 -10.90
CA GLY A 368 27.46 -24.75 -10.76
C GLY A 368 27.90 -24.51 -9.31
N PHE A 369 29.18 -24.23 -9.14
CA PHE A 369 29.78 -23.94 -7.84
C PHE A 369 29.68 -22.44 -7.54
N VAL A 370 29.34 -22.09 -6.30
CA VAL A 370 29.32 -20.69 -5.88
C VAL A 370 30.74 -20.19 -5.69
N LYS A 371 31.03 -19.08 -6.36
CA LYS A 371 32.24 -18.28 -6.19
C LYS A 371 31.86 -16.94 -5.59
N TYR A 372 32.49 -16.61 -4.47
CA TYR A 372 32.35 -15.30 -3.85
C TYR A 372 33.35 -14.34 -4.49
N ILE A 373 32.86 -13.24 -5.07
CA ILE A 373 33.71 -12.18 -5.63
C ILE A 373 33.64 -10.99 -4.69
N ASP A 374 34.80 -10.45 -4.32
CA ASP A 374 34.92 -9.23 -3.51
C ASP A 374 34.20 -9.29 -2.15
N LEU A 375 33.95 -10.49 -1.61
CA LEU A 375 33.44 -10.72 -0.26
C LEU A 375 34.62 -10.94 0.70
N LYS A 376 34.92 -9.93 1.51
CA LYS A 376 35.94 -9.96 2.56
C LYS A 376 35.33 -9.63 3.92
N GLN A 377 35.67 -10.44 4.91
CA GLN A 377 35.16 -10.31 6.28
C GLN A 377 35.61 -8.97 6.89
N GLY A 378 34.68 -8.25 7.51
CA GLY A 378 34.90 -6.94 8.15
C GLY A 378 34.90 -5.75 7.18
N ILE A 379 34.91 -5.98 5.86
CA ILE A 379 34.91 -4.92 4.84
C ILE A 379 33.61 -4.93 4.02
N SER A 380 33.25 -6.08 3.44
CA SER A 380 32.04 -6.23 2.61
C SER A 380 31.01 -7.20 3.18
N PHE A 381 31.40 -8.06 4.13
CA PHE A 381 30.43 -8.80 4.94
C PHE A 381 30.90 -8.92 6.39
N ARG A 382 29.95 -9.06 7.30
CA ARG A 382 30.18 -9.45 8.69
C ARG A 382 29.55 -10.81 8.93
N GLU A 383 30.29 -11.71 9.57
CA GLU A 383 29.70 -12.94 10.06
C GLU A 383 28.93 -12.63 11.34
N SER A 384 27.62 -12.85 11.30
CA SER A 384 26.80 -12.94 12.49
C SER A 384 26.58 -14.40 12.77
N ILE A 385 26.97 -14.81 13.97
CA ILE A 385 26.56 -16.09 14.50
C ILE A 385 25.27 -15.79 15.25
N ASP A 386 24.20 -16.46 14.88
CA ASP A 386 22.98 -16.40 15.66
C ASP A 386 23.22 -17.16 16.98
N ASP A 387 23.09 -16.47 18.11
CA ASP A 387 23.36 -17.01 19.45
C ASP A 387 22.48 -18.21 19.82
N THR A 388 21.35 -18.39 19.13
CA THR A 388 20.38 -19.46 19.43
C THR A 388 20.57 -20.72 18.59
N THR A 389 20.88 -20.57 17.29
CA THR A 389 21.02 -21.69 16.35
C THR A 389 22.48 -22.10 16.14
N GLY A 390 23.43 -21.23 16.49
CA GLY A 390 24.85 -21.43 16.22
C GLY A 390 25.21 -21.36 14.73
N ILE A 391 24.27 -20.94 13.88
CA ILE A 391 24.47 -20.85 12.44
C ILE A 391 25.15 -19.53 12.10
N SER A 392 26.21 -19.63 11.30
CA SER A 392 26.93 -18.48 10.80
C SER A 392 26.25 -17.96 9.51
N SER A 393 25.58 -16.81 9.59
CA SER A 393 25.11 -16.06 8.43
C SER A 393 26.10 -14.95 8.06
N LYS A 394 26.22 -14.67 6.76
CA LYS A 394 27.12 -13.63 6.23
C LYS A 394 26.31 -12.41 5.84
N ILE A 395 26.17 -11.45 6.74
CA ILE A 395 25.45 -10.21 6.46
C ILE A 395 26.34 -9.29 5.63
N VAL A 396 25.92 -8.99 4.41
CA VAL A 396 26.60 -8.00 3.55
C VAL A 396 26.46 -6.62 4.17
N ILE A 397 27.60 -5.95 4.40
CA ILE A 397 27.65 -4.60 4.96
C ILE A 397 27.90 -3.60 3.85
N ASP A 398 27.43 -2.36 4.03
CA ASP A 398 27.66 -1.29 3.07
C ASP A 398 29.16 -0.94 3.00
N TRP A 399 29.82 -1.49 1.99
CA TRP A 399 31.24 -1.33 1.73
C TRP A 399 31.60 0.08 1.24
N SER A 400 30.60 0.92 0.93
CA SER A 400 30.81 2.30 0.44
C SER A 400 31.24 3.26 1.55
N GLN A 401 30.94 2.95 2.82
CA GLN A 401 31.30 3.79 3.97
C GLN A 401 32.80 3.79 4.28
N ASN A 402 33.52 2.75 3.86
CA ASN A 402 34.95 2.60 4.10
C ASN A 402 35.78 3.07 2.88
N GLN A 403 36.67 4.05 3.08
CA GLN A 403 37.49 4.64 1.99
C GLN A 403 38.38 3.62 1.26
N LYS A 404 38.77 2.51 1.92
CA LYS A 404 39.58 1.43 1.33
C LYS A 404 38.78 0.46 0.45
N SER A 405 37.44 0.51 0.47
CA SER A 405 36.58 -0.47 -0.20
C SER A 405 35.67 0.12 -1.28
N LYS A 406 35.87 1.38 -1.67
CA LYS A 406 35.05 2.09 -2.68
C LYS A 406 34.96 1.38 -4.04
N ASN A 407 35.91 0.48 -4.35
CA ASN A 407 35.97 -0.30 -5.59
C ASN A 407 35.46 -1.74 -5.47
N PHE A 408 35.09 -2.22 -4.27
CA PHE A 408 34.57 -3.57 -4.11
C PHE A 408 33.16 -3.66 -4.72
N LYS A 409 32.84 -4.77 -5.35
CA LYS A 409 31.48 -5.08 -5.80
C LYS A 409 31.15 -6.51 -5.34
N PRO A 410 30.70 -6.69 -4.08
CA PRO A 410 30.42 -8.01 -3.57
C PRO A 410 29.36 -8.68 -4.44
N ALA A 411 29.72 -9.81 -5.04
CA ALA A 411 28.87 -10.55 -5.96
C ALA A 411 29.04 -12.04 -5.74
N ILE A 412 27.94 -12.77 -5.97
CA ILE A 412 27.93 -14.22 -6.03
C ILE A 412 27.91 -14.60 -7.51
N ASN A 413 28.93 -15.33 -7.95
CA ASN A 413 28.98 -15.91 -9.28
C ASN A 413 28.86 -17.43 -9.22
N ILE A 414 28.37 -18.02 -10.31
CA ILE A 414 28.27 -19.47 -10.47
C ILE A 414 29.32 -19.89 -11.49
N ALA A 415 30.17 -20.86 -11.13
CA ALA A 415 31.23 -21.41 -11.98
C ALA A 415 30.91 -22.85 -12.40
N ASP A 416 31.15 -23.19 -13.67
CA ASP A 416 30.82 -24.51 -14.24
C ASP A 416 31.80 -25.62 -13.82
N LYS A 417 33.04 -25.29 -13.43
CA LYS A 417 34.10 -26.25 -13.05
C LYS A 417 34.86 -25.81 -11.81
N LEU A 418 35.28 -26.79 -11.00
CA LEU A 418 36.07 -26.57 -9.77
C LEU A 418 37.44 -25.91 -10.02
N SER A 419 37.96 -25.98 -11.24
CA SER A 419 39.32 -25.53 -11.61
C SER A 419 39.51 -24.00 -11.66
N ASP A 420 38.42 -23.22 -11.61
CA ASP A 420 38.45 -21.75 -11.68
C ASP A 420 38.41 -21.06 -10.30
N LEU A 421 38.51 -21.85 -9.22
CA LEU A 421 38.52 -21.40 -7.83
C LEU A 421 39.96 -21.43 -7.32
N LYS A 422 40.47 -20.26 -6.86
CA LYS A 422 41.75 -20.19 -6.12
C LYS A 422 41.47 -20.50 -4.64
N ASP A 423 42.45 -21.11 -3.98
CA ASP A 423 42.38 -21.93 -2.75
C ASP A 423 41.88 -21.29 -1.43
N GLU A 424 41.03 -20.25 -1.43
CA GLU A 424 40.50 -19.67 -0.19
C GLU A 424 38.96 -19.63 -0.08
N ASP A 425 38.22 -20.08 -1.10
CA ASP A 425 36.76 -20.05 -1.08
C ASP A 425 36.17 -21.41 -0.68
N LYS A 426 35.42 -21.47 0.43
CA LYS A 426 34.63 -22.65 0.83
C LYS A 426 33.69 -23.06 -0.32
N ILE A 427 33.92 -24.26 -0.85
CA ILE A 427 33.18 -24.82 -1.97
C ILE A 427 31.84 -25.38 -1.48
N PHE A 428 30.73 -24.78 -1.92
CA PHE A 428 29.41 -25.41 -1.85
C PHE A 428 28.94 -25.73 -3.26
N GLN A 429 28.59 -27.00 -3.50
CA GLN A 429 27.98 -27.43 -4.75
C GLN A 429 26.51 -27.03 -4.71
N ILE A 430 26.14 -26.00 -5.48
CA ILE A 430 24.75 -25.60 -5.64
C ILE A 430 24.18 -26.31 -6.85
N ILE A 431 23.01 -26.91 -6.67
CA ILE A 431 22.20 -27.45 -7.76
C ILE A 431 21.06 -26.45 -8.01
N LEU A 432 20.60 -26.36 -9.26
CA LEU A 432 19.59 -25.44 -9.80
C LEU A 432 18.50 -25.10 -8.78
N CYS A 433 18.19 -23.80 -8.67
CA CYS A 433 17.15 -23.24 -7.80
C CYS A 433 17.32 -23.47 -6.29
N GLN A 434 18.54 -23.71 -5.79
CA GLN A 434 18.78 -23.56 -4.35
C GLN A 434 18.74 -22.07 -4.00
N LEU A 435 17.76 -21.68 -3.18
CA LEU A 435 17.70 -20.35 -2.56
C LEU A 435 19.01 -20.12 -1.81
N ILE A 436 19.77 -19.10 -2.24
CA ILE A 436 20.88 -18.60 -1.42
C ILE A 436 20.22 -17.69 -0.38
N GLN A 437 19.74 -18.31 0.71
CA GLN A 437 19.31 -17.58 1.89
C GLN A 437 20.56 -17.00 2.58
N TYR A 438 20.49 -15.73 2.92
CA TYR A 438 21.54 -14.99 3.62
C TYR A 438 21.29 -14.96 5.11
#